data_AF-A0A7S1LJQ6-F1
#
_entry.id   AF-A0A7S1LJQ6-F1
#
_cell.length_a   1.000
_cell.length_b   1.000
_cell.length_c   1.000
_cell.angle_alpha   90.00
_cell.angle_beta   90.00
_cell.angle_gamma   90.00
#
_symmetry.space_group_name_H-M   'P 1'
#
loop_
_entity.id
_entity.type
_entity.pdbx_description
1 polymer ?
#
loop_
_entity_poly.entity_id
_entity_poly.type
_entity_poly.pdbx_seq_one_letter_code
_entity_poly.pdbx_strand_id
1 'polypeptide(L)'
;VYDGRDMTEVLLHQNGRSKHDFLFFYGGCGVDRQLPSAVRHGRWKAHFCTGPGLGGCKACHHRDYRDAPLLFDIVKDPSESSPLYPGGRRPLDGEAASAVERIMQAYKAEMATFSFGGLDSVPDAPKEKEYGYAICCDPQRGCDCTDGIFSGLKTRTPRESFPEVTPRQMKDASTESRRAQPLGLMAIGSQRYHDAFHSGDHHHDAHRAGGTVLRPANALARERLGDRNA
;
A
#
# COMPACT_ATOMS: atom_id res chain seq x y z
N VAL A 1 20.62 -2.56 -0.37
CA VAL A 1 19.69 -2.08 -1.41
C VAL A 1 18.78 -1.05 -0.75
N TYR A 2 18.46 0.06 -1.41
CA TYR A 2 17.51 1.06 -0.91
C TYR A 2 16.23 0.98 -1.75
N ASP A 3 15.06 1.08 -1.10
CA ASP A 3 13.76 0.99 -1.77
C ASP A 3 13.35 2.30 -2.43
N GLY A 4 13.86 3.42 -1.92
CA GLY A 4 13.75 4.71 -2.57
C GLY A 4 14.44 4.71 -3.94
N ARG A 5 13.85 5.40 -4.91
CA ARG A 5 14.45 5.63 -6.22
C ARG A 5 14.82 7.10 -6.41
N ASP A 6 15.91 7.31 -7.14
CA ASP A 6 16.29 8.64 -7.63
C ASP A 6 15.17 9.23 -8.50
N MET A 7 14.75 10.45 -8.14
CA MET A 7 13.66 11.19 -8.76
C MET A 7 14.14 12.28 -9.71
N THR A 8 15.45 12.42 -9.95
CA THR A 8 16.04 13.46 -10.81
C THR A 8 15.34 13.53 -12.18
N GLU A 9 15.07 12.38 -12.79
CA GLU A 9 14.36 12.31 -14.07
C GLU A 9 13.01 13.01 -14.01
N VAL A 10 12.18 12.65 -13.03
CA VAL A 10 10.83 13.21 -12.84
C VAL A 10 10.88 14.72 -12.56
N LEU A 11 11.91 15.17 -11.84
CA LEU A 11 12.00 16.56 -11.38
C LEU A 11 12.59 17.50 -12.45
N LEU A 12 13.55 17.03 -13.25
CA LEU A 12 14.35 17.88 -14.14
C LEU A 12 14.03 17.71 -15.62
N HIS A 13 13.26 16.69 -16.01
CA HIS A 13 12.90 16.44 -17.40
C HIS A 13 11.39 16.45 -17.61
N GLN A 14 10.92 17.13 -18.66
CA GLN A 14 9.48 17.29 -18.96
C GLN A 14 8.73 15.95 -19.10
N ASN A 15 9.41 14.91 -19.58
CA ASN A 15 8.84 13.57 -19.77
C ASN A 15 9.51 12.53 -18.86
N GLY A 16 10.17 12.99 -17.79
CA GLY A 16 10.82 12.12 -16.83
C GLY A 16 9.84 11.17 -16.15
N ARG A 17 10.25 9.90 -16.00
CA ARG A 17 9.42 8.87 -15.37
C ARG A 17 10.03 8.40 -14.08
N SER A 18 9.17 8.07 -13.13
CA SER A 18 9.58 7.43 -11.89
C SER A 18 10.21 6.06 -12.21
N LYS A 19 11.29 5.74 -11.52
CA LYS A 19 11.95 4.41 -11.58
C LYS A 19 11.26 3.38 -10.68
N HIS A 20 10.13 3.72 -10.06
CA HIS A 20 9.34 2.79 -9.25
C HIS A 20 8.41 1.98 -10.14
N ASP A 21 8.58 0.66 -10.14
CA ASP A 21 7.69 -0.27 -10.83
C ASP A 21 6.56 -0.78 -9.91
N PHE A 22 6.90 -1.01 -8.63
CA PHE A 22 5.99 -1.43 -7.57
C PHE A 22 6.09 -0.48 -6.37
N LEU A 23 4.97 -0.29 -5.69
CA LEU A 23 4.89 0.41 -4.40
C LEU A 23 4.20 -0.48 -3.38
N PHE A 24 4.88 -0.76 -2.27
CA PHE A 24 4.39 -1.60 -1.18
C PHE A 24 3.84 -0.73 -0.05
N PHE A 25 2.71 -1.14 0.53
CA PHE A 25 2.06 -0.45 1.64
C PHE A 25 1.99 -1.38 2.85
N TYR A 26 2.70 -1.02 3.93
CA TYR A 26 2.78 -1.82 5.17
C TYR A 26 1.87 -1.27 6.26
N GLY A 27 1.74 -2.00 7.36
CA GLY A 27 0.99 -1.54 8.54
C GLY A 27 -0.52 -1.79 8.46
N GLY A 28 -1.02 -2.34 7.35
CA GLY A 28 -2.41 -2.75 7.19
C GLY A 28 -2.64 -4.21 7.60
N CYS A 29 -3.56 -4.39 8.55
CA CYS A 29 -4.13 -5.63 9.09
C CYS A 29 -3.34 -6.59 10.00
N GLY A 30 -3.97 -6.88 11.14
CA GLY A 30 -3.89 -8.16 11.85
C GLY A 30 -2.83 -8.17 12.96
N VAL A 31 -2.54 -9.35 13.49
CA VAL A 31 -1.36 -9.61 14.34
C VAL A 31 -0.07 -9.47 13.53
N ASP A 32 -0.14 -9.71 12.22
CA ASP A 32 0.97 -9.61 11.27
C ASP A 32 0.98 -8.24 10.56
N ARG A 33 0.88 -7.12 11.31
CA ARG A 33 0.97 -5.73 10.78
C ARG A 33 2.27 -5.41 10.03
N GLN A 34 3.16 -6.40 10.02
CA GLN A 34 4.50 -6.42 9.52
C GLN A 34 4.52 -6.71 8.00
N LEU A 35 3.54 -7.43 7.45
CA LEU A 35 3.52 -7.75 6.03
C LEU A 35 2.95 -6.61 5.17
N PRO A 36 3.31 -6.53 3.86
CA PRO A 36 2.64 -5.63 2.95
C PRO A 36 1.14 -5.92 2.92
N SER A 37 0.34 -4.90 3.21
CA SER A 37 -1.12 -4.95 3.18
C SER A 37 -1.69 -4.71 1.79
N ALA A 38 -0.96 -3.96 0.96
CA ALA A 38 -1.32 -3.66 -0.40
C ALA A 38 -0.08 -3.44 -1.27
N VAL A 39 -0.24 -3.60 -2.58
CA VAL A 39 0.80 -3.33 -3.60
C VAL A 39 0.17 -2.60 -4.77
N ARG A 40 0.84 -1.56 -5.27
CA ARG A 40 0.47 -0.85 -6.50
C ARG A 40 1.50 -1.11 -7.59
N HIS A 41 1.01 -1.33 -8.82
CA HIS A 41 1.80 -1.40 -10.04
C HIS A 41 1.06 -0.64 -11.15
N GLY A 42 1.64 0.49 -11.59
CA GLY A 42 1.00 1.40 -12.53
C GLY A 42 -0.37 1.91 -12.04
N ARG A 43 -1.42 1.60 -12.80
CA ARG A 43 -2.82 1.94 -12.51
C ARG A 43 -3.54 0.95 -11.59
N TRP A 44 -2.90 -0.16 -11.25
CA TRP A 44 -3.52 -1.26 -10.51
C TRP A 44 -3.05 -1.24 -9.07
N LYS A 45 -3.97 -1.37 -8.11
CA LYS A 45 -3.65 -1.52 -6.69
C LYS A 45 -4.39 -2.73 -6.13
N ALA A 46 -3.62 -3.65 -5.55
CA ALA A 46 -4.13 -4.87 -4.95
C ALA A 46 -4.03 -4.78 -3.42
N HIS A 47 -5.11 -5.12 -2.71
CA HIS A 47 -5.14 -5.22 -1.25
C HIS A 47 -5.14 -6.69 -0.84
N PHE A 48 -4.10 -7.10 -0.11
CA PHE A 48 -3.95 -8.45 0.44
C PHE A 48 -4.63 -8.57 1.81
N CYS A 49 -4.84 -7.44 2.49
CA CYS A 49 -5.72 -7.39 3.64
C CYS A 49 -6.35 -6.00 3.78
N THR A 50 -7.58 -5.96 4.28
CA THR A 50 -8.26 -4.71 4.68
C THR A 50 -8.76 -4.76 6.12
N GLY A 51 -8.74 -3.62 6.79
CA GLY A 51 -9.18 -3.47 8.18
C GLY A 51 -9.81 -2.10 8.41
N PRO A 52 -10.41 -1.88 9.59
CA PRO A 52 -10.92 -0.56 9.95
C PRO A 52 -9.78 0.47 9.92
N GLY A 53 -10.08 1.67 9.45
CA GLY A 53 -9.12 2.80 9.48
C GLY A 53 -8.80 3.26 10.91
N LEU A 54 -7.94 4.27 11.03
CA LEU A 54 -7.46 4.79 12.32
C LEU A 54 -8.59 5.26 13.27
N GLY A 55 -9.73 5.69 12.73
CA GLY A 55 -10.92 6.05 13.52
C GLY A 55 -11.71 4.87 14.07
N GLY A 56 -11.34 3.64 13.69
CA GLY A 56 -12.10 2.44 13.99
C GLY A 56 -13.47 2.41 13.28
N CYS A 57 -14.13 1.26 13.31
CA CYS A 57 -15.57 1.22 13.10
C CYS A 57 -16.19 0.06 13.89
N LYS A 58 -17.41 0.32 14.40
CA LYS A 58 -18.12 -0.65 15.23
C LYS A 58 -18.52 -1.84 14.37
N ALA A 59 -18.07 -3.05 14.76
CA ALA A 59 -18.27 -4.31 14.03
C ALA A 59 -17.50 -4.45 12.69
N CYS A 60 -16.48 -3.62 12.46
CA CYS A 60 -15.56 -3.86 11.36
C CYS A 60 -14.48 -4.85 11.79
N HIS A 61 -14.26 -5.85 10.94
CA HIS A 61 -13.24 -6.86 11.15
C HIS A 61 -12.20 -6.79 10.04
N HIS A 62 -11.01 -7.29 10.36
CA HIS A 62 -9.97 -7.47 9.38
C HIS A 62 -10.38 -8.57 8.41
N ARG A 63 -10.01 -8.42 7.14
CA ARG A 63 -10.33 -9.38 6.08
C ARG A 63 -9.06 -9.70 5.31
N ASP A 64 -8.71 -10.97 5.31
CA ASP A 64 -7.55 -11.52 4.60
C ASP A 64 -7.93 -11.91 3.17
N TYR A 65 -7.12 -11.47 2.22
CA TYR A 65 -7.25 -11.71 0.79
C TYR A 65 -5.93 -12.16 0.16
N ARG A 66 -4.97 -12.70 0.93
CA ARG A 66 -3.62 -13.03 0.43
C ARG A 66 -3.59 -13.91 -0.82
N ASP A 67 -4.54 -14.83 -0.97
CA ASP A 67 -4.62 -15.72 -2.13
C ASP A 67 -5.40 -15.12 -3.32
N ALA A 68 -6.24 -14.14 -3.06
CA ALA A 68 -7.13 -13.50 -4.04
C ALA A 68 -7.36 -12.02 -3.66
N PRO A 69 -6.33 -11.16 -3.83
CA PRO A 69 -6.34 -9.79 -3.33
C PRO A 69 -7.45 -8.98 -4.00
N LEU A 70 -8.00 -7.97 -3.33
CA LEU A 70 -8.94 -7.05 -3.98
C LEU A 70 -8.16 -6.16 -4.96
N LEU A 71 -8.56 -6.14 -6.24
CA LEU A 71 -7.91 -5.29 -7.24
C LEU A 71 -8.77 -4.07 -7.58
N PHE A 72 -8.11 -2.91 -7.65
CA PHE A 72 -8.70 -1.63 -8.04
C PHE A 72 -7.93 -1.01 -9.20
N ASP A 73 -8.68 -0.36 -10.08
CA ASP A 73 -8.15 0.53 -11.11
C ASP A 73 -8.16 1.96 -10.57
N ILE A 74 -7.08 2.37 -9.93
CA ILE A 74 -7.01 3.65 -9.21
C ILE A 74 -7.04 4.88 -10.14
N VAL A 75 -6.91 4.68 -11.45
CA VAL A 75 -7.11 5.77 -12.44
C VAL A 75 -8.61 6.00 -12.67
N LYS A 76 -9.41 4.94 -12.67
CA LYS A 76 -10.88 5.03 -12.85
C LYS A 76 -11.62 5.23 -11.54
N ASP A 77 -11.18 4.58 -10.47
CA ASP A 77 -11.74 4.70 -9.12
C ASP A 77 -10.62 5.04 -8.11
N PRO A 78 -10.19 6.31 -8.05
CA PRO A 78 -9.19 6.75 -7.08
C PRO A 78 -9.62 6.57 -5.62
N SER A 79 -10.94 6.46 -5.37
CA SER A 79 -11.50 6.30 -4.04
C SER A 79 -11.46 4.87 -3.52
N GLU A 80 -11.12 3.91 -4.38
CA GLU A 80 -11.09 2.48 -4.05
C GLU A 80 -12.43 1.98 -3.47
N SER A 81 -13.54 2.55 -3.98
CA SER A 81 -14.90 2.25 -3.53
C SER A 81 -15.44 0.95 -4.10
N SER A 82 -14.98 0.56 -5.29
CA SER A 82 -15.56 -0.51 -6.09
C SER A 82 -14.46 -1.45 -6.59
N PRO A 83 -14.19 -2.58 -5.92
CA PRO A 83 -13.21 -3.54 -6.40
C PRO A 83 -13.69 -4.13 -7.73
N LEU A 84 -12.76 -4.41 -8.64
CA LEU A 84 -13.08 -4.95 -9.98
C LEU A 84 -13.75 -6.32 -9.92
N TYR A 85 -13.54 -7.03 -8.81
CA TYR A 85 -14.19 -8.27 -8.47
C TYR A 85 -14.38 -8.36 -6.96
N PRO A 86 -15.44 -9.05 -6.49
CA PRO A 86 -15.61 -9.28 -5.06
C PRO A 86 -14.48 -10.18 -4.54
N GLY A 87 -14.01 -9.89 -3.33
CA GLY A 87 -12.90 -10.61 -2.69
C GLY A 87 -13.11 -12.12 -2.65
N GLY A 88 -12.03 -12.87 -2.88
CA GLY A 88 -12.05 -14.34 -2.96
C GLY A 88 -12.16 -14.91 -4.38
N ARG A 89 -12.29 -14.07 -5.41
CA ARG A 89 -12.18 -14.48 -6.82
C ARG A 89 -11.05 -13.71 -7.49
N ARG A 90 -10.47 -14.23 -8.58
CA ARG A 90 -9.51 -13.50 -9.43
C ARG A 90 -10.14 -13.26 -10.82
N PRO A 91 -9.71 -12.23 -11.56
CA PRO A 91 -10.08 -12.09 -12.97
C PRO A 91 -9.56 -13.32 -13.71
N LEU A 92 -10.36 -13.84 -14.64
CA LEU A 92 -10.00 -15.06 -15.38
C LEU A 92 -9.10 -14.76 -16.58
N ASP A 93 -9.25 -13.59 -17.19
CA ASP A 93 -8.53 -13.16 -18.38
C ASP A 93 -8.36 -11.63 -18.45
N GLY A 94 -7.63 -11.18 -19.46
CA GLY A 94 -7.39 -9.77 -19.75
C GLY A 94 -6.35 -9.08 -18.88
N GLU A 95 -6.26 -7.76 -19.04
CA GLU A 95 -5.21 -6.93 -18.42
C GLU A 95 -5.21 -7.02 -16.89
N ALA A 96 -6.41 -7.08 -16.29
CA ALA A 96 -6.58 -7.19 -14.84
C ALA A 96 -6.01 -8.52 -14.31
N ALA A 97 -6.23 -9.64 -15.01
CA ALA A 97 -5.66 -10.93 -14.63
C ALA A 97 -4.13 -10.88 -14.65
N SER A 98 -3.55 -10.36 -15.73
CA SER A 98 -2.09 -10.20 -15.85
C SER A 98 -1.53 -9.23 -14.81
N ALA A 99 -2.27 -8.18 -14.43
CA ALA A 99 -1.87 -7.27 -13.37
C ALA A 99 -1.84 -7.96 -12.00
N VAL A 100 -2.85 -8.79 -11.68
CA VAL A 100 -2.83 -9.61 -10.45
C VAL A 100 -1.62 -10.51 -10.44
N GLU A 101 -1.30 -11.19 -11.54
CA GLU A 101 -0.14 -12.08 -11.61
C GLU A 101 1.17 -11.35 -11.34
N ARG A 102 1.42 -10.21 -12.01
CA ARG A 102 2.62 -9.39 -11.78
C ARG A 102 2.73 -8.93 -10.33
N ILE A 103 1.62 -8.43 -9.76
CA ILE A 103 1.58 -7.95 -8.38
C ILE A 103 1.81 -9.11 -7.39
N MET A 104 1.22 -10.28 -7.62
CA MET A 104 1.42 -11.47 -6.78
C MET A 104 2.87 -11.96 -6.82
N GLN A 105 3.53 -11.90 -7.98
CA GLN A 105 4.95 -12.24 -8.11
C GLN A 105 5.83 -11.27 -7.31
N ALA A 106 5.60 -9.96 -7.47
CA ALA A 106 6.33 -8.93 -6.71
C ALA A 106 6.11 -9.07 -5.20
N TYR A 107 4.86 -9.31 -4.77
CA TYR A 107 4.52 -9.55 -3.36
C TYR A 107 5.28 -10.75 -2.78
N LYS A 108 5.34 -11.87 -3.50
CA LYS A 108 6.12 -13.05 -3.06
C LYS A 108 7.61 -12.77 -2.99
N ALA A 109 8.16 -12.05 -3.97
CA ALA A 109 9.58 -11.69 -3.99
C ALA A 109 9.94 -10.75 -2.82
N GLU A 110 9.07 -9.78 -2.54
CA GLU A 110 9.21 -8.88 -1.40
C GLU A 110 9.21 -9.67 -0.09
N MET A 111 8.19 -10.51 0.13
CA MET A 111 8.10 -11.34 1.32
C MET A 111 9.30 -12.29 1.52
N ALA A 112 9.94 -12.73 0.44
CA ALA A 112 11.11 -13.61 0.51
C ALA A 112 12.39 -12.88 0.95
N THR A 113 12.45 -11.56 0.80
CA THR A 113 13.66 -10.76 1.07
C THR A 113 13.50 -9.79 2.24
N PHE A 114 12.26 -9.50 2.64
CA PHE A 114 11.98 -8.60 3.74
C PHE A 114 12.44 -9.18 5.07
N SER A 115 13.19 -8.40 5.84
CA SER A 115 13.56 -8.72 7.21
C SER A 115 13.16 -7.58 8.14
N PHE A 116 12.56 -7.95 9.28
CA PHE A 116 12.13 -6.99 10.28
C PHE A 116 13.30 -6.65 11.21
N GLY A 117 13.56 -5.35 11.36
CA GLY A 117 14.36 -4.87 12.48
C GLY A 117 13.59 -5.04 13.78
N GLY A 118 14.31 -5.27 14.88
CA GLY A 118 13.73 -5.16 16.21
C GLY A 118 13.17 -3.75 16.42
N LEU A 119 11.92 -3.65 16.87
CA LEU A 119 11.35 -2.40 17.36
C LEU A 119 11.51 -2.42 18.88
N ASP A 120 12.61 -1.88 19.36
CA ASP A 120 12.79 -1.68 20.80
C ASP A 120 11.94 -0.48 21.21
N SER A 121 10.83 -0.75 21.89
CA SER A 121 10.00 0.31 22.46
C SER A 121 10.73 0.92 23.66
N VAL A 122 10.84 2.24 23.70
CA VAL A 122 11.32 2.97 24.88
C VAL A 122 10.53 2.51 26.11
N PRO A 123 11.19 2.19 27.25
CA PRO A 123 12.62 2.36 27.51
C PRO A 123 13.44 1.18 26.96
N ASP A 124 14.38 1.46 26.06
CA ASP A 124 15.26 0.49 25.40
C ASP A 124 16.63 0.34 26.08
N ALA A 125 16.92 1.13 27.12
CA ALA A 125 18.07 0.94 28.02
C ALA A 125 17.74 1.02 29.53
N PRO A 126 18.55 0.39 30.42
CA PRO A 126 18.26 0.27 31.87
C PRO A 126 18.11 1.57 32.67
N LYS A 127 18.46 2.73 32.10
CA LYS A 127 18.40 4.04 32.78
C LYS A 127 17.38 4.99 32.16
N GLU A 128 16.66 4.54 31.14
CA GLU A 128 15.64 5.35 30.51
C GLU A 128 14.35 5.31 31.34
N LYS A 129 13.70 6.47 31.40
CA LYS A 129 12.40 6.63 32.05
C LYS A 129 11.37 6.86 30.95
N GLU A 130 10.11 6.55 31.24
CA GLU A 130 8.99 7.11 30.47
C GLU A 130 9.20 8.64 30.42
N TYR A 131 9.32 9.22 29.23
CA TYR A 131 9.68 10.65 28.99
C TYR A 131 11.13 11.06 29.30
N GLY A 132 12.08 10.14 29.49
CA GLY A 132 13.51 10.45 29.72
C GLY A 132 14.19 11.20 28.57
N TYR A 133 13.62 11.15 27.37
CA TYR A 133 14.06 11.87 26.17
C TYR A 133 13.27 13.14 25.87
N ALA A 134 12.31 13.52 26.72
CA ALA A 134 11.55 14.74 26.49
C ALA A 134 12.48 15.95 26.55
N ILE A 135 12.40 16.83 25.54
CA ILE A 135 13.14 18.09 25.53
C ILE A 135 12.63 18.94 26.70
N CYS A 136 13.53 19.23 27.63
CA CYS A 136 13.25 19.98 28.84
C CYS A 136 13.87 21.37 28.72
N CYS A 137 13.06 22.42 28.78
CA CYS A 137 13.57 23.80 28.74
C CYS A 137 14.34 24.18 30.02
N ASP A 138 13.86 23.72 31.18
CA ASP A 138 14.53 23.93 32.47
C ASP A 138 14.39 22.68 33.38
N PRO A 139 15.44 21.85 33.48
CA PRO A 139 15.44 20.68 34.34
C PRO A 139 15.31 21.00 35.84
N GLN A 140 15.72 22.19 36.28
CA GLN A 140 15.65 22.59 37.68
C GLN A 140 14.23 22.94 38.11
N ARG A 141 13.36 23.25 37.14
CA ARG A 141 11.95 23.59 37.36
C ARG A 141 10.99 22.51 36.93
N GLY A 142 11.47 21.28 36.73
CA GLY A 142 10.63 20.18 36.23
C GLY A 142 10.10 20.42 34.81
N CYS A 143 10.92 21.04 33.96
CA CYS A 143 10.61 21.38 32.56
C CYS A 143 9.49 22.41 32.39
N ASP A 144 9.32 23.29 33.38
CA ASP A 144 8.45 24.47 33.28
C ASP A 144 9.11 25.57 32.42
N CYS A 145 8.46 25.95 31.33
CA CYS A 145 8.97 26.89 30.33
C CYS A 145 8.30 28.27 30.39
N THR A 146 7.60 28.57 31.48
CA THR A 146 6.76 29.78 31.59
C THR A 146 7.52 31.10 31.53
N ASP A 147 8.83 31.12 31.81
CA ASP A 147 9.61 32.36 31.93
C ASP A 147 10.59 32.64 30.77
N GLY A 148 10.46 31.94 29.64
CA GLY A 148 11.30 32.12 28.43
C GLY A 148 10.69 33.04 27.36
N ILE A 149 11.38 33.20 26.22
CA ILE A 149 10.91 33.93 25.01
C ILE A 149 9.55 33.41 24.49
N PHE A 150 9.14 32.21 24.94
CA PHE A 150 7.85 31.57 24.65
C PHE A 150 6.78 31.77 25.72
N SER A 151 6.94 32.71 26.65
CA SER A 151 6.03 33.02 27.79
C SER A 151 4.58 33.40 27.41
N GLY A 152 4.22 33.40 26.12
CA GLY A 152 2.85 33.53 25.63
C GLY A 152 2.24 32.25 25.02
N LEU A 153 3.03 31.19 24.83
CA LEU A 153 2.50 29.90 24.37
C LEU A 153 2.00 29.13 25.59
N LYS A 154 0.68 29.01 25.71
CA LYS A 154 0.04 28.14 26.69
C LYS A 154 0.59 26.72 26.54
N THR A 155 1.54 26.34 27.38
CA THR A 155 1.94 24.96 27.54
C THR A 155 0.74 24.22 28.13
N ARG A 156 0.16 23.30 27.37
CA ARG A 156 -0.73 22.30 27.96
C ARG A 156 0.14 21.50 28.93
N THR A 157 -0.12 21.66 30.22
CA THR A 157 0.54 20.90 31.28
C THR A 157 0.47 19.40 30.96
N PRO A 158 1.57 18.64 31.11
CA PRO A 158 1.57 17.18 30.98
C PRO A 158 0.96 16.54 32.25
N ARG A 159 -0.25 16.95 32.61
CA ARG A 159 -1.05 16.34 33.70
C ARG A 159 -2.50 16.86 33.76
N GLU A 160 -3.14 17.04 32.62
CA GLU A 160 -4.57 16.68 32.60
C GLU A 160 -4.59 15.22 32.18
N SER A 161 -4.64 14.33 33.18
CA SER A 161 -5.12 12.98 32.99
C SER A 161 -6.34 13.07 32.08
N PHE A 162 -6.28 12.45 30.89
CA PHE A 162 -7.48 12.15 30.15
C PHE A 162 -8.46 11.56 31.15
N PRO A 163 -9.67 12.11 31.33
CA PRO A 163 -10.65 11.48 32.20
C PRO A 163 -10.80 10.06 31.68
N GLU A 164 -10.59 9.09 32.56
CA GLU A 164 -10.89 7.70 32.28
C GLU A 164 -12.37 7.68 31.89
N VAL A 165 -12.65 7.53 30.59
CA VAL A 165 -14.02 7.46 30.08
C VAL A 165 -14.59 6.15 30.60
N THR A 166 -15.22 6.22 31.76
CA THR A 166 -15.95 5.09 32.30
C THR A 166 -17.09 4.75 31.32
N PRO A 167 -17.40 3.46 31.08
CA PRO A 167 -18.46 3.05 30.15
C PRO A 167 -19.86 3.64 30.42
N ARG A 168 -20.07 4.31 31.57
CA ARG A 168 -21.33 4.99 31.92
C ARG A 168 -21.51 6.33 31.19
N GLN A 169 -20.45 7.09 30.91
CA GLN A 169 -20.58 8.45 30.37
C GLN A 169 -20.93 8.50 28.87
N MET A 170 -20.87 7.38 28.14
CA MET A 170 -21.33 7.31 26.75
C MET A 170 -22.86 7.16 26.59
N LYS A 171 -23.61 6.84 27.65
CA LYS A 171 -25.07 6.65 27.52
C LYS A 171 -25.81 7.99 27.35
N ASP A 172 -25.35 9.02 28.04
CA ASP A 172 -26.10 10.28 28.16
C ASP A 172 -25.87 11.21 26.96
N ALA A 173 -24.69 11.15 26.32
CA ALA A 173 -24.42 11.94 25.10
C ALA A 173 -25.21 11.45 23.86
N SER A 174 -25.74 10.21 23.88
CA SER A 174 -26.50 9.66 22.74
C SER A 174 -27.96 10.11 22.69
N THR A 175 -28.47 10.70 23.78
CA THR A 175 -29.88 11.10 23.88
C THR A 175 -30.12 12.51 23.35
N GLU A 176 -29.12 13.38 23.39
CA GLU A 176 -29.28 14.81 23.05
C GLU A 176 -29.05 15.11 21.56
N SER A 177 -28.35 14.23 20.83
CA SER A 177 -28.15 14.34 19.36
C SER A 177 -29.33 13.78 18.52
N ARG A 178 -30.50 13.54 19.14
CA ARG A 178 -31.73 13.09 18.42
C ARG A 178 -32.71 14.23 18.12
N ARG A 179 -32.36 15.48 18.35
CA ARG A 179 -33.16 16.66 17.99
C ARG A 179 -32.40 17.59 17.06
N ALA A 180 -32.21 17.19 15.81
CA ALA A 180 -31.95 18.12 14.71
C ALA A 180 -32.65 17.60 13.45
N GLN A 181 -33.57 18.40 12.92
CA GLN A 181 -34.38 18.16 11.71
C GLN A 181 -33.56 18.38 10.41
N PRO A 182 -34.00 17.84 9.26
CA PRO A 182 -33.20 17.85 8.03
C PRO A 182 -33.40 19.14 7.23
N LEU A 183 -32.30 19.72 6.74
CA LEU A 183 -32.32 20.77 5.72
C LEU A 183 -31.49 20.35 4.51
N GLY A 184 -32.17 20.27 3.36
CA GLY A 184 -31.71 20.87 2.11
C GLY A 184 -30.62 20.16 1.31
N LEU A 185 -31.06 19.44 0.26
CA LEU A 185 -30.31 19.22 -0.98
C LEU A 185 -29.77 20.56 -1.52
N MET A 186 -28.47 20.65 -1.81
CA MET A 186 -27.97 21.48 -2.90
C MET A 186 -26.77 20.80 -3.57
N ALA A 187 -26.94 20.53 -4.86
CA ALA A 187 -25.89 20.16 -5.79
C ALA A 187 -25.07 21.40 -6.16
N ILE A 188 -23.75 21.26 -6.20
CA ILE A 188 -22.86 22.21 -6.89
C ILE A 188 -21.87 21.38 -7.69
N GLY A 189 -21.85 21.60 -8.99
CA GLY A 189 -21.02 20.89 -9.94
C GLY A 189 -19.68 21.55 -10.22
N SER A 190 -18.89 20.82 -11.01
CA SER A 190 -17.83 21.26 -11.93
C SER A 190 -16.48 21.66 -11.31
N GLN A 191 -15.43 20.87 -11.55
CA GLN A 191 -14.47 21.20 -12.62
C GLN A 191 -13.44 20.09 -12.86
N ARG A 192 -13.04 20.03 -14.13
CA ARG A 192 -12.22 19.01 -14.79
C ARG A 192 -10.77 19.08 -14.32
N TYR A 193 -10.19 17.92 -14.01
CA TYR A 193 -8.75 17.69 -14.14
C TYR A 193 -8.59 16.50 -15.09
N HIS A 194 -8.35 16.80 -16.36
CA HIS A 194 -7.95 15.84 -17.36
C HIS A 194 -6.45 16.02 -17.62
N ASP A 195 -5.81 14.89 -17.92
CA ASP A 195 -4.54 14.73 -18.64
C ASP A 195 -3.25 14.65 -17.80
N ALA A 196 -2.81 13.40 -17.55
CA ALA A 196 -1.42 12.95 -17.74
C ALA A 196 -1.23 11.46 -17.39
N PHE A 197 -1.99 10.54 -18.00
CA PHE A 197 -1.62 9.12 -18.04
C PHE A 197 -2.15 8.51 -19.34
N HIS A 198 -1.40 8.68 -20.43
CA HIS A 198 -1.58 7.88 -21.64
C HIS A 198 -0.60 6.71 -21.61
N SER A 199 -1.17 5.51 -21.52
CA SER A 199 -0.56 4.25 -21.88
C SER A 199 -0.31 4.24 -23.39
N GLY A 200 0.95 4.10 -23.80
CA GLY A 200 1.29 3.81 -25.19
C GLY A 200 1.07 2.33 -25.48
N ASP A 201 0.04 2.04 -26.26
CA ASP A 201 -0.12 0.79 -27.00
C ASP A 201 1.01 0.65 -28.04
N HIS A 202 1.71 -0.47 -28.04
CA HIS A 202 2.56 -0.86 -29.17
C HIS A 202 1.89 -1.97 -29.97
N HIS A 203 1.28 -1.54 -31.08
CA HIS A 203 1.10 -2.36 -32.28
C HIS A 203 2.49 -2.76 -32.82
N HIS A 204 2.77 -4.06 -32.90
CA HIS A 204 3.83 -4.58 -33.76
C HIS A 204 3.25 -4.83 -35.15
N ASP A 205 3.50 -3.88 -36.06
CA ASP A 205 3.29 -4.09 -37.49
C ASP A 205 4.50 -4.78 -38.13
N ALA A 206 4.15 -5.73 -38.99
CA ALA A 206 5.01 -6.65 -39.67
C ALA A 206 5.83 -5.98 -40.79
N HIS A 207 7.15 -6.19 -40.77
CA HIS A 207 7.97 -6.02 -41.97
C HIS A 207 8.23 -7.37 -42.64
N ARG A 208 7.58 -7.51 -43.79
CA ARG A 208 7.73 -8.55 -44.80
C ARG A 208 9.03 -8.32 -45.58
N ALA A 209 9.93 -9.29 -45.57
CA ALA A 209 10.99 -9.44 -46.59
C ALA A 209 11.05 -10.91 -47.01
N GLY A 210 11.02 -11.16 -48.33
CA GLY A 210 11.16 -12.50 -48.91
C GLY A 210 12.49 -13.15 -48.50
N GLY A 211 12.64 -14.46 -48.41
CA GLY A 211 12.12 -15.51 -49.28
C GLY A 211 13.33 -16.24 -49.85
N THR A 212 13.72 -17.37 -49.26
CA THR A 212 14.48 -18.42 -49.95
C THR A 212 14.19 -19.75 -49.30
N VAL A 213 13.66 -20.66 -50.13
CA VAL A 213 13.26 -22.03 -49.82
C VAL A 213 14.49 -22.93 -49.89
N LEU A 214 14.77 -23.70 -48.83
CA LEU A 214 15.61 -24.89 -48.90
C LEU A 214 14.83 -26.08 -48.34
N ARG A 215 14.59 -27.05 -49.22
CA ARG A 215 13.96 -28.35 -48.93
C ARG A 215 14.97 -29.31 -48.27
N PRO A 216 14.50 -30.32 -47.51
CA PRO A 216 15.36 -31.22 -46.77
C PRO A 216 15.88 -32.35 -47.66
N ALA A 217 17.11 -32.79 -47.39
CA ALA A 217 17.69 -33.99 -47.97
C ALA A 217 17.98 -35.03 -46.89
N ASN A 218 17.43 -36.21 -47.18
CA ASN A 218 17.92 -37.55 -46.88
C ASN A 218 17.30 -38.34 -45.72
N ALA A 219 16.82 -39.48 -46.19
CA ALA A 219 16.18 -40.58 -45.51
C ALA A 219 17.16 -41.76 -45.46
N LEU A 220 16.87 -42.70 -44.55
CA LEU A 220 17.16 -44.14 -44.59
C LEU A 220 18.63 -44.59 -44.46
N ALA A 221 18.93 -45.33 -43.38
CA ALA A 221 19.11 -46.79 -43.47
C ALA A 221 19.43 -47.47 -42.11
N ARG A 222 18.58 -48.47 -41.80
CA ARG A 222 18.88 -49.83 -41.28
C ARG A 222 19.37 -50.08 -39.84
N GLU A 223 18.49 -50.75 -39.11
CA GLU A 223 18.77 -51.83 -38.15
C GLU A 223 19.80 -52.87 -38.70
N ARG A 224 20.71 -53.34 -37.84
CA ARG A 224 21.00 -54.78 -37.60
C ARG A 224 22.22 -55.03 -36.69
N LEU A 225 22.06 -56.04 -35.82
CA LEU A 225 23.05 -56.78 -35.01
C LEU A 225 23.72 -55.97 -33.88
N GLY A 226 23.72 -56.38 -32.62
CA GLY A 226 23.71 -57.75 -32.09
C GLY A 226 25.00 -57.95 -31.28
N ASP A 227 24.83 -58.25 -30.00
CA ASP A 227 25.78 -58.77 -29.00
C ASP A 227 27.23 -59.04 -29.41
N ARG A 228 28.17 -58.58 -28.56
CA ARG A 228 29.19 -59.41 -27.87
C ARG A 228 30.23 -58.56 -27.12
N ASN A 229 30.29 -58.74 -25.81
CA ASN A 229 31.47 -59.20 -25.02
C ASN A 229 31.65 -58.50 -23.67
N ALA A 230 31.96 -59.37 -22.70
CA ALA A 230 32.52 -59.18 -21.36
C ALA A 230 31.52 -58.83 -20.24
#